data_AF-A0A3C0XPI2-F1
#
_entry.id   AF-A0A3C0XPI2-F1
#
_cell.length_a   1.000
_cell.length_b   1.000
_cell.length_c   1.000
_cell.angle_alpha   90.00
_cell.angle_beta   90.00
_cell.angle_gamma   90.00
#
_symmetry.space_group_name_H-M   'P 1'
#
loop_
_entity.id
_entity.type
_entity.pdbx_description
1 polymer ?
#
loop_
_entity_poly.entity_id
_entity_poly.type
_entity_poly.pdbx_seq_one_letter_code
_entity_poly.pdbx_strand_id
1 'polypeptide(L)'
;MTDDVRPAPAEPLHVREIRALLALAELAPADVVPRGTLEDGLVDVGDVLNVPDGVSGGLQDAREEVEREECTGVTEVSRVIGSDAADVHRDRTAGRTHWMDGAAAGVVEAEHAFRTISSRRVIRLPDEREVLATLERVASPPTAPYHEWRALDAIAEELKRLGLVPKRDAYGQLSVHLTRGSAKRALAFVAHTDHPGFEFVEVSGTHGLARFRGGIDPKYFQGASVPLIVHRDDVADGHRATGSGYVHDPVLPDWSAGYCEIHAERPLAVGDWAVLDLPAFERRGNELYLRSADDLAGCAVILSTLHALRDETRPFSVHAVFTRAEESGLFGARLVAEDASIPKDVYVVSVEASNSLYAPAGAGIVVRAGDYHNTFSNEAERYLRVAQGRLADRGIGSQRLLLPGGTCEASAFVRLGWVATGIALPNTGYHNAGADGSLVPEMIRLEDVISGIALSAEAAVAAGADEEESWWPDVRVVPEEIRERLARSASLHNKDVSAS
;
A
#
# COMPACT_ATOMS: atom_id res chain seq x y z
N MET A 1 12.16 38.79 41.66
CA MET A 1 11.67 37.40 41.51
C MET A 1 10.79 37.39 40.29
N THR A 2 11.27 36.76 39.23
CA THR A 2 10.66 36.70 37.91
C THR A 2 11.01 35.32 37.38
N ASP A 3 10.00 34.46 37.24
CA ASP A 3 10.20 33.06 36.83
C ASP A 3 10.57 33.00 35.34
N ASP A 4 11.74 32.44 35.07
CA ASP A 4 12.29 32.27 33.72
C ASP A 4 12.05 30.82 33.26
N VAL A 5 10.86 30.58 32.71
CA VAL A 5 10.44 29.25 32.24
C VAL A 5 11.09 28.95 30.89
N ARG A 6 12.21 28.23 30.93
CA ARG A 6 12.88 27.73 29.72
C ARG A 6 12.00 26.68 29.01
N PRO A 7 11.80 26.77 27.69
CA PRO A 7 11.25 25.66 26.93
C PRO A 7 12.24 24.49 26.92
N ALA A 8 11.71 23.26 26.96
CA ALA A 8 12.52 22.04 26.90
C ALA A 8 13.21 21.90 25.52
N PRO A 9 14.43 21.33 25.44
CA PRO A 9 15.08 21.08 24.18
C PRO A 9 14.33 19.98 23.41
N ALA A 10 13.95 20.26 22.16
CA ALA A 10 13.47 19.22 21.25
C ALA A 10 14.60 18.24 20.93
N GLU A 11 14.36 16.94 21.09
CA GLU A 11 15.38 15.91 20.88
C GLU A 11 15.77 15.81 19.39
N PRO A 12 17.06 15.97 19.02
CA PRO A 12 17.48 15.92 17.62
C PRO A 12 17.42 14.52 16.98
N LEU A 13 17.13 13.48 17.77
CA LEU A 13 17.09 12.08 17.34
C LEU A 13 15.85 11.77 16.49
N HIS A 14 14.66 12.16 16.94
CA HIS A 14 13.41 11.82 16.26
C HIS A 14 13.29 12.45 14.85
N VAL A 15 13.87 13.65 14.67
CA VAL A 15 13.92 14.33 13.35
C VAL A 15 14.94 13.66 12.40
N ARG A 16 15.92 12.92 12.91
CA ARG A 16 16.88 12.17 12.09
C ARG A 16 16.32 10.85 11.58
N GLU A 17 15.57 10.11 12.41
CA GLU A 17 14.93 8.86 11.96
C GLU A 17 13.89 9.12 10.87
N ILE A 18 13.05 10.15 11.04
CA ILE A 18 12.09 10.56 10.02
C ILE A 18 12.82 11.03 8.74
N ARG A 19 13.92 11.79 8.84
CA ARG A 19 14.71 12.18 7.66
C ARG A 19 15.44 11.03 6.97
N ALA A 20 15.85 9.99 7.69
CA ALA A 20 16.46 8.81 7.09
C ALA A 20 15.44 8.01 6.26
N LEU A 21 14.21 7.88 6.75
CA LEU A 21 13.09 7.28 6.01
C LEU A 21 12.64 8.14 4.82
N LEU A 22 12.62 9.47 4.97
CA LEU A 22 12.28 10.38 3.86
C LEU A 22 13.33 10.36 2.74
N ALA A 23 14.62 10.33 3.07
CA ALA A 23 15.70 10.45 2.07
C ALA A 23 15.78 9.28 1.07
N LEU A 24 15.26 8.10 1.42
CA LEU A 24 15.18 6.94 0.52
C LEU A 24 14.00 7.02 -0.46
N ALA A 25 12.96 7.81 -0.17
CA ALA A 25 11.73 7.87 -0.97
C ALA A 25 11.67 9.09 -1.94
N GLU A 26 12.52 10.09 -1.77
CA GLU A 26 12.29 11.45 -2.31
C GLU A 26 12.87 11.73 -3.72
N LEU A 27 13.20 10.70 -4.54
CA LEU A 27 13.95 10.90 -5.79
C LEU A 27 13.34 10.29 -7.08
N ALA A 28 12.12 9.76 -7.08
CA ALA A 28 11.47 9.31 -8.31
C ALA A 28 11.36 10.48 -9.34
N PRO A 29 11.95 10.39 -10.55
CA PRO A 29 11.95 11.51 -11.48
C PRO A 29 10.54 11.75 -12.05
N ALA A 30 10.05 12.98 -11.85
CA ALA A 30 8.92 13.50 -12.61
C ALA A 30 9.38 13.84 -14.03
N ASP A 31 9.42 12.84 -14.92
CA ASP A 31 9.87 13.04 -16.30
C ASP A 31 8.96 14.02 -17.07
N VAL A 32 9.62 15.02 -17.67
CA VAL A 32 9.00 16.11 -18.42
C VAL A 32 8.62 15.61 -19.81
N VAL A 33 7.35 15.23 -20.00
CA VAL A 33 6.79 14.96 -21.32
C VAL A 33 6.74 16.27 -22.12
N PRO A 34 7.34 16.37 -23.32
CA PRO A 34 7.28 17.57 -24.13
C PRO A 34 5.84 17.82 -24.62
N ARG A 35 5.32 19.03 -24.41
CA ARG A 35 3.96 19.42 -24.82
C ARG A 35 3.80 19.41 -26.34
N GLY A 36 3.19 18.34 -26.86
CA GLY A 36 2.53 18.32 -28.17
C GLY A 36 1.12 18.93 -28.08
N THR A 37 0.73 19.72 -29.07
CA THR A 37 -0.52 20.48 -29.11
C THR A 37 -1.77 19.60 -29.26
N LEU A 38 -2.78 19.80 -28.41
CA LEU A 38 -4.19 19.52 -28.71
C LEU A 38 -5.11 20.42 -27.87
N GLU A 39 -6.21 20.81 -28.48
CA GLU A 39 -7.01 22.03 -28.28
C GLU A 39 -7.74 22.15 -26.93
N ASP A 40 -7.90 23.39 -26.45
CA ASP A 40 -8.54 23.73 -25.17
C ASP A 40 -10.05 23.43 -25.14
N GLY A 41 -10.48 22.62 -24.18
CA GLY A 41 -11.87 22.47 -23.75
C GLY A 41 -12.10 23.16 -22.40
N LEU A 42 -12.24 24.48 -22.40
CA LEU A 42 -12.44 25.27 -21.18
C LEU A 42 -13.81 24.98 -20.55
N VAL A 43 -13.82 24.51 -19.28
CA VAL A 43 -15.03 24.47 -18.45
C VAL A 43 -14.99 25.64 -17.48
N ASP A 44 -16.04 26.45 -17.53
CA ASP A 44 -16.24 27.65 -16.70
C ASP A 44 -16.46 27.28 -15.22
N VAL A 45 -15.70 27.93 -14.33
CA VAL A 45 -15.90 27.91 -12.88
C VAL A 45 -15.96 29.37 -12.42
N GLY A 46 -17.18 29.87 -12.28
CA GLY A 46 -17.44 31.30 -12.11
C GLY A 46 -16.90 31.92 -10.82
N ASP A 47 -16.46 33.17 -10.96
CA ASP A 47 -16.39 34.26 -9.98
C ASP A 47 -15.91 33.93 -8.55
N VAL A 48 -14.58 33.96 -8.36
CA VAL A 48 -13.98 34.41 -7.11
C VAL A 48 -13.70 35.91 -7.21
N LEU A 49 -14.36 36.71 -6.37
CA LEU A 49 -14.22 38.17 -6.37
C LEU A 49 -12.83 38.62 -5.86
N ASN A 50 -12.16 39.46 -6.67
CA ASN A 50 -11.10 40.39 -6.25
C ASN A 50 -11.61 41.34 -5.13
N VAL A 51 -10.83 42.16 -4.41
CA VAL A 51 -9.83 43.20 -4.83
C VAL A 51 -9.04 43.68 -3.56
N PRO A 52 -7.98 44.52 -3.60
CA PRO A 52 -6.62 44.31 -4.12
C PRO A 52 -5.47 44.60 -3.09
N ASP A 53 -4.23 44.44 -3.54
CA ASP A 53 -2.98 44.89 -2.90
C ASP A 53 -2.83 46.41 -2.69
N GLY A 54 -1.93 46.77 -1.76
CA GLY A 54 -1.38 48.12 -1.58
C GLY A 54 0.02 48.09 -0.94
N VAL A 55 1.08 48.28 -1.73
CA VAL A 55 2.49 48.07 -1.35
C VAL A 55 3.14 49.33 -0.78
N SER A 56 3.92 49.22 0.32
CA SER A 56 5.36 49.64 0.39
C SER A 56 5.89 50.00 1.79
N GLY A 57 6.98 49.36 2.20
CA GLY A 57 8.24 50.00 2.64
C GLY A 57 8.37 50.74 3.99
N GLY A 58 9.42 50.41 4.73
CA GLY A 58 10.13 51.38 5.60
C GLY A 58 10.33 50.98 7.07
N LEU A 59 11.58 50.75 7.47
CA LEU A 59 12.02 50.66 8.88
C LEU A 59 12.03 52.05 9.54
N GLN A 60 11.59 52.14 10.80
CA GLN A 60 12.22 53.03 11.80
C GLN A 60 11.79 52.69 13.24
N ASP A 61 12.70 52.94 14.19
CA ASP A 61 12.61 52.50 15.59
C ASP A 61 12.35 53.67 16.56
N ALA A 62 11.59 53.34 17.62
CA ALA A 62 11.69 53.81 19.01
C ALA A 62 11.25 55.24 19.46
N ARG A 63 10.85 55.25 20.76
CA ARG A 63 10.68 56.36 21.73
C ARG A 63 9.36 57.12 21.69
N GLU A 64 8.80 57.62 22.80
CA GLU A 64 8.95 57.51 24.27
C GLU A 64 7.73 58.30 24.85
N GLU A 65 7.51 58.16 26.16
CA GLU A 65 6.78 59.07 27.08
C GLU A 65 5.39 58.65 27.61
N VAL A 66 5.17 59.04 28.88
CA VAL A 66 4.17 58.55 29.84
C VAL A 66 3.71 59.69 30.74
N GLU A 67 2.40 59.90 30.87
CA GLU A 67 1.74 60.58 32.02
C GLU A 67 0.43 59.81 32.31
N ARG A 68 0.13 59.30 33.53
CA ARG A 68 -0.29 59.98 34.79
C ARG A 68 -1.59 60.79 34.65
N GLU A 69 -2.55 60.84 35.59
CA GLU A 69 -2.84 60.15 36.87
C GLU A 69 -4.38 60.37 37.13
N GLU A 70 -5.14 59.73 38.03
CA GLU A 70 -4.88 58.90 39.22
C GLU A 70 -5.94 57.76 39.36
N CYS A 71 -6.48 57.49 40.57
CA CYS A 71 -7.51 56.48 40.88
C CYS A 71 -8.67 57.06 41.73
N THR A 72 -9.91 56.56 41.58
CA THR A 72 -10.94 56.63 42.67
C THR A 72 -12.13 55.69 42.46
N GLY A 73 -12.55 55.00 43.54
CA GLY A 73 -13.98 54.76 43.85
C GLY A 73 -14.71 53.53 43.26
N VAL A 74 -14.72 52.43 44.02
CA VAL A 74 -15.49 51.18 43.80
C VAL A 74 -17.02 51.37 43.95
N THR A 75 -17.83 50.71 43.08
CA THR A 75 -19.02 49.89 43.49
C THR A 75 -19.61 48.99 42.38
N GLU A 76 -19.39 47.68 42.55
CA GLU A 76 -20.40 46.59 42.57
C GLU A 76 -21.22 46.07 41.34
N VAL A 77 -21.35 44.72 41.37
CA VAL A 77 -22.35 43.76 40.81
C VAL A 77 -22.34 43.24 39.34
N SER A 78 -22.34 41.89 39.29
CA SER A 78 -23.04 40.97 38.35
C SER A 78 -22.56 40.81 36.90
N ARG A 79 -21.73 39.78 36.70
CA ARG A 79 -21.59 39.05 35.43
C ARG A 79 -22.62 37.90 35.41
N VAL A 80 -23.61 37.96 34.53
CA VAL A 80 -24.58 36.87 34.31
C VAL A 80 -24.11 36.01 33.15
N ILE A 81 -24.00 34.70 33.39
CA ILE A 81 -23.90 33.66 32.35
C ILE A 81 -24.86 32.54 32.78
N GLY A 82 -25.99 32.39 32.08
CA GLY A 82 -26.70 31.09 31.98
C GLY A 82 -25.99 30.26 30.91
N SER A 83 -25.76 28.95 31.04
CA SER A 83 -26.74 27.88 31.30
C SER A 83 -27.72 27.73 30.10
N ASP A 84 -27.94 26.54 29.52
CA ASP A 84 -27.69 25.17 29.98
C ASP A 84 -27.30 24.20 28.85
N ALA A 85 -26.56 23.14 29.21
CA ALA A 85 -26.56 21.84 28.53
C ALA A 85 -26.49 20.74 29.62
N ALA A 86 -27.28 19.68 29.44
CA ALA A 86 -27.80 18.88 30.56
C ALA A 86 -26.79 17.92 31.25
N ASP A 87 -27.07 17.67 32.53
CA ASP A 87 -26.42 16.66 33.38
C ASP A 87 -26.53 15.22 32.82
N VAL A 88 -25.44 14.46 32.98
CA VAL A 88 -25.52 13.03 33.32
C VAL A 88 -24.58 12.76 34.48
N HIS A 89 -25.14 12.27 35.60
CA HIS A 89 -24.39 12.00 36.82
C HIS A 89 -23.28 10.96 36.63
N ARG A 90 -22.14 11.22 37.28
CA ARG A 90 -20.99 10.31 37.37
C ARG A 90 -20.75 9.94 38.83
N ASP A 91 -20.86 8.67 39.17
CA ASP A 91 -20.35 8.14 40.44
C ASP A 91 -18.94 7.57 40.26
N ARG A 92 -18.11 7.72 41.31
CA ARG A 92 -16.67 7.41 41.28
C ARG A 92 -16.34 6.09 41.95
N THR A 93 -15.28 5.44 41.45
CA THR A 93 -14.07 4.91 42.14
C THR A 93 -13.65 3.54 41.58
N ALA A 94 -12.37 3.17 41.45
CA ALA A 94 -11.11 3.93 41.51
C ALA A 94 -9.97 3.13 40.83
N GLY A 95 -8.95 3.86 40.33
CA GLY A 95 -7.55 3.45 40.32
C GLY A 95 -7.08 2.31 39.40
N ARG A 96 -6.29 2.65 38.37
CA ARG A 96 -4.83 2.39 38.33
C ARG A 96 -4.13 3.06 37.16
N THR A 97 -2.84 3.32 37.34
CA THR A 97 -1.88 3.87 36.38
C THR A 97 -1.51 2.89 35.26
N HIS A 98 -1.49 3.34 34.01
CA HIS A 98 -0.33 3.11 33.14
C HIS A 98 -0.20 4.16 32.04
N TRP A 99 1.03 4.32 31.55
CA TRP A 99 1.38 5.09 30.36
C TRP A 99 1.11 4.26 29.10
N MET A 100 0.67 4.89 28.00
CA MET A 100 1.21 4.65 26.65
C MET A 100 0.65 5.61 25.59
N ASP A 101 1.59 6.12 24.79
CA ASP A 101 1.60 6.50 23.37
C ASP A 101 0.29 6.59 22.56
N GLY A 102 0.21 7.67 21.78
CA GLY A 102 -0.78 7.81 20.72
C GLY A 102 -0.39 7.02 19.47
N ALA A 103 -1.29 6.15 19.02
CA ALA A 103 -1.21 5.47 17.74
C ALA A 103 -2.43 5.83 16.87
N ALA A 104 -2.29 5.66 15.55
CA ALA A 104 -3.25 6.15 14.56
C ALA A 104 -4.69 5.65 14.78
N ALA A 105 -5.66 6.55 14.64
CA ALA A 105 -7.08 6.21 14.64
C ALA A 105 -7.49 5.55 13.31
N GLY A 106 -7.16 4.26 13.18
CA GLY A 106 -7.77 3.40 12.16
C GLY A 106 -9.26 3.23 12.45
N VAL A 107 -10.10 3.27 11.40
CA VAL A 107 -11.55 3.01 11.53
C VAL A 107 -11.74 1.50 11.69
N VAL A 108 -11.74 1.04 12.95
CA VAL A 108 -12.30 -0.26 13.30
C VAL A 108 -13.82 -0.06 13.40
N GLU A 109 -14.55 -0.45 12.35
CA GLU A 109 -16.02 -0.50 12.40
C GLU A 109 -16.49 -1.64 13.33
N ALA A 110 -16.49 -1.36 14.64
CA ALA A 110 -17.34 -2.07 15.58
C ALA A 110 -18.76 -1.48 15.53
N GLU A 111 -19.77 -2.35 15.71
CA GLU A 111 -21.21 -2.02 15.78
C GLU A 111 -21.93 -1.71 14.45
N HIS A 112 -21.97 -2.69 13.54
CA HIS A 112 -23.09 -2.77 12.59
C HIS A 112 -24.29 -3.51 13.21
N ALA A 113 -25.37 -2.75 13.45
CA ALA A 113 -26.61 -3.25 14.06
C ALA A 113 -27.28 -4.36 13.24
N PHE A 114 -27.91 -5.33 13.93
CA PHE A 114 -28.65 -6.49 13.41
C PHE A 114 -29.28 -6.30 12.01
N ARG A 115 -28.54 -6.68 10.96
CA ARG A 115 -29.08 -6.88 9.61
C ARG A 115 -29.35 -8.36 9.39
N THR A 116 -30.47 -8.64 8.72
CA THR A 116 -30.97 -9.98 8.41
C THR A 116 -29.88 -10.82 7.74
N ILE A 117 -29.61 -12.02 8.25
CA ILE A 117 -28.62 -12.95 7.68
C ILE A 117 -28.95 -13.18 6.20
N SER A 118 -28.15 -12.55 5.34
CA SER A 118 -28.31 -12.62 3.90
C SER A 118 -27.85 -14.01 3.45
N SER A 119 -28.78 -14.82 2.94
CA SER A 119 -28.49 -16.18 2.45
C SER A 119 -27.66 -16.23 1.16
N ARG A 120 -26.98 -15.12 0.81
CA ARG A 120 -26.13 -15.02 -0.36
C ARG A 120 -25.00 -16.05 -0.30
N ARG A 121 -24.80 -16.73 -1.43
CA ARG A 121 -23.73 -17.69 -1.63
C ARG A 121 -22.41 -16.92 -1.80
N VAL A 122 -21.57 -16.98 -0.76
CA VAL A 122 -20.15 -16.58 -0.82
C VAL A 122 -19.35 -17.75 -1.41
N ILE A 123 -18.24 -17.45 -2.10
CA ILE A 123 -17.25 -18.42 -2.59
C ILE A 123 -16.82 -19.33 -1.44
N ARG A 124 -16.58 -20.59 -1.78
CA ARG A 124 -16.03 -21.56 -0.84
C ARG A 124 -14.59 -21.18 -0.54
N LEU A 125 -14.23 -21.07 0.74
CA LEU A 125 -12.83 -20.90 1.12
C LEU A 125 -11.94 -21.98 0.46
N PRO A 126 -10.73 -21.61 0.01
CA PRO A 126 -9.80 -22.55 -0.61
C PRO A 126 -9.35 -23.64 0.38
N ASP A 127 -8.88 -24.78 -0.12
CA ASP A 127 -8.23 -25.78 0.75
C ASP A 127 -6.85 -25.23 1.15
N GLU A 128 -6.64 -25.03 2.46
CA GLU A 128 -5.35 -24.56 3.00
C GLU A 128 -4.17 -25.37 2.50
N ARG A 129 -4.33 -26.68 2.30
CA ARG A 129 -3.25 -27.57 1.83
C ARG A 129 -2.83 -27.23 0.41
N GLU A 130 -3.79 -26.85 -0.43
CA GLU A 130 -3.56 -26.47 -1.82
C GLU A 130 -2.97 -25.07 -1.93
N VAL A 131 -3.46 -24.12 -1.12
CA VAL A 131 -2.87 -22.78 -0.98
C VAL A 131 -1.41 -22.86 -0.57
N LEU A 132 -1.11 -23.59 0.51
CA LEU A 132 0.25 -23.78 1.01
C LEU A 132 1.16 -24.44 -0.03
N ALA A 133 0.68 -25.48 -0.72
CA ALA A 133 1.46 -26.17 -1.71
C ALA A 133 1.70 -25.30 -2.97
N THR A 134 0.76 -24.43 -3.34
CA THR A 134 0.92 -23.45 -4.43
C THR A 134 1.96 -22.40 -4.05
N LEU A 135 1.83 -21.82 -2.85
CA LEU A 135 2.74 -20.81 -2.32
C LEU A 135 4.16 -21.37 -2.13
N GLU A 136 4.33 -22.58 -1.59
CA GLU A 136 5.62 -23.27 -1.52
C GLU A 136 6.26 -23.45 -2.90
N ARG A 137 5.49 -23.87 -3.93
CA ARG A 137 6.03 -24.05 -5.30
C ARG A 137 6.42 -22.73 -5.97
N VAL A 138 5.71 -21.64 -5.70
CA VAL A 138 5.93 -20.31 -6.30
C VAL A 138 7.05 -19.54 -5.59
N ALA A 139 7.16 -19.65 -4.26
CA ALA A 139 8.18 -18.97 -3.45
C ALA A 139 9.50 -19.74 -3.28
N SER A 140 9.53 -21.05 -3.57
CA SER A 140 10.76 -21.86 -3.49
C SER A 140 11.88 -21.37 -4.44
N PRO A 141 11.61 -21.07 -5.73
CA PRO A 141 12.61 -20.53 -6.64
C PRO A 141 13.29 -19.26 -6.09
N PRO A 142 14.61 -19.09 -6.30
CA PRO A 142 15.23 -17.80 -6.12
C PRO A 142 14.75 -16.85 -7.23
N THR A 143 14.66 -15.57 -6.89
CA THR A 143 14.33 -14.48 -7.82
C THR A 143 15.12 -13.23 -7.42
N ALA A 144 15.36 -12.35 -8.37
CA ALA A 144 15.93 -11.01 -8.20
C ALA A 144 15.49 -10.17 -9.41
N PRO A 145 15.54 -8.83 -9.36
CA PRO A 145 15.15 -7.99 -10.51
C PRO A 145 15.98 -8.37 -11.72
N TYR A 146 15.32 -8.53 -12.86
CA TYR A 146 15.86 -9.02 -14.14
C TYR A 146 16.22 -10.52 -14.21
N HIS A 147 16.10 -11.28 -13.12
CA HIS A 147 16.42 -12.72 -13.00
C HIS A 147 15.22 -13.61 -12.57
N GLU A 148 14.00 -13.15 -12.83
CA GLU A 148 12.74 -13.73 -12.34
C GLU A 148 12.33 -15.04 -13.06
N TRP A 149 13.12 -15.52 -14.02
CA TRP A 149 12.76 -16.64 -14.91
C TRP A 149 12.28 -17.89 -14.19
N ARG A 150 12.88 -18.22 -13.04
CA ARG A 150 12.55 -19.42 -12.27
C ARG A 150 11.21 -19.28 -11.54
N ALA A 151 10.90 -18.09 -11.03
CA ALA A 151 9.60 -17.78 -10.42
C ALA A 151 8.51 -17.77 -11.50
N LEU A 152 8.75 -17.11 -12.64
CA LEU A 152 7.86 -17.09 -13.80
C LEU A 152 7.58 -18.50 -14.34
N ASP A 153 8.58 -19.38 -14.44
CA ASP A 153 8.38 -20.75 -14.89
C ASP A 153 7.59 -21.59 -13.86
N ALA A 154 7.79 -21.39 -12.55
CA ALA A 154 6.96 -22.00 -11.52
C ALA A 154 5.49 -21.54 -11.60
N ILE A 155 5.25 -20.23 -11.75
CA ILE A 155 3.93 -19.64 -11.96
C ILE A 155 3.28 -20.22 -13.24
N ALA A 156 4.04 -20.37 -14.33
CA ALA A 156 3.56 -20.96 -15.57
C ALA A 156 3.16 -22.44 -15.41
N GLU A 157 3.88 -23.23 -14.60
CA GLU A 157 3.48 -24.60 -14.28
C GLU A 157 2.22 -24.65 -13.41
N GLU A 158 2.04 -23.75 -12.44
CA GLU A 158 0.80 -23.68 -11.66
C GLU A 158 -0.40 -23.30 -12.55
N LEU A 159 -0.25 -22.35 -13.46
CA LEU A 159 -1.28 -22.03 -14.46
C LEU A 159 -1.65 -23.25 -15.33
N LYS A 160 -0.66 -24.05 -15.74
CA LYS A 160 -0.90 -25.31 -16.47
C LYS A 160 -1.64 -26.34 -15.62
N ARG A 161 -1.36 -26.45 -14.31
CA ARG A 161 -2.14 -27.32 -13.38
C ARG A 161 -3.61 -26.89 -13.29
N LEU A 162 -3.90 -25.60 -13.40
CA LEU A 162 -5.26 -25.06 -13.47
C LEU A 162 -5.93 -25.28 -14.84
N GLY A 163 -5.23 -25.85 -15.82
CA GLY A 163 -5.72 -26.02 -17.20
C GLY A 163 -5.66 -24.74 -18.03
N LEU A 164 -4.85 -23.76 -17.60
CA LEU A 164 -4.72 -22.46 -18.24
C LEU A 164 -3.39 -22.37 -19.02
N VAL A 165 -3.40 -21.64 -20.13
CA VAL A 165 -2.20 -21.40 -20.95
C VAL A 165 -1.81 -19.92 -20.79
N PRO A 166 -0.70 -19.61 -20.10
CA PRO A 166 -0.24 -18.23 -20.00
C PRO A 166 0.29 -17.72 -21.35
N LYS A 167 0.01 -16.46 -21.65
CA LYS A 167 0.73 -15.67 -22.65
C LYS A 167 1.99 -15.12 -22.00
N ARG A 168 3.16 -15.32 -22.63
CA ARG A 168 4.40 -14.61 -22.32
C ARG A 168 4.53 -13.43 -23.28
N ASP A 169 4.82 -12.23 -22.77
CA ASP A 169 5.00 -11.02 -23.60
C ASP A 169 6.46 -10.85 -24.09
N ALA A 170 6.76 -9.71 -24.73
CA ALA A 170 8.09 -9.42 -25.27
C ALA A 170 9.18 -9.26 -24.18
N TYR A 171 8.79 -8.99 -22.94
CA TYR A 171 9.67 -8.77 -21.80
C TYR A 171 9.73 -9.99 -20.88
N GLY A 172 8.97 -11.05 -21.16
CA GLY A 172 8.95 -12.29 -20.38
C GLY A 172 7.84 -12.35 -19.33
N GLN A 173 7.05 -11.29 -19.15
CA GLN A 173 5.94 -11.24 -18.20
C GLN A 173 4.85 -12.22 -18.59
N LEU A 174 4.10 -12.74 -17.62
CA LEU A 174 3.03 -13.69 -17.86
C LEU A 174 1.66 -13.05 -17.68
N SER A 175 0.72 -13.34 -18.57
CA SER A 175 -0.69 -13.01 -18.36
C SER A 175 -1.64 -14.11 -18.80
N VAL A 176 -2.80 -14.15 -18.18
CA VAL A 176 -3.88 -15.10 -18.50
C VAL A 176 -5.24 -14.45 -18.26
N HIS A 177 -6.27 -14.90 -18.98
CA HIS A 177 -7.64 -14.43 -18.83
C HIS A 177 -8.56 -15.62 -18.50
N LEU A 178 -9.30 -15.51 -17.40
CA LEU A 178 -10.32 -16.49 -16.98
C LEU A 178 -11.67 -15.78 -16.87
N THR A 179 -12.71 -16.35 -17.48
CA THR A 179 -14.04 -15.75 -17.51
C THR A 179 -15.15 -16.79 -17.42
N ARG A 180 -16.29 -16.39 -16.84
CA ARG A 180 -17.50 -17.19 -16.69
C ARG A 180 -18.71 -16.30 -16.99
N GLY A 181 -19.64 -16.80 -17.82
CA GLY A 181 -20.88 -16.10 -18.13
C GLY A 181 -20.67 -14.76 -18.85
N SER A 182 -21.62 -13.84 -18.67
CA SER A 182 -21.55 -12.48 -19.22
C SER A 182 -21.24 -11.50 -18.08
N ALA A 183 -19.95 -11.34 -17.78
CA ALA A 183 -19.47 -10.36 -16.81
C ALA A 183 -19.65 -8.93 -17.33
N LYS A 184 -20.18 -8.03 -16.50
CA LYS A 184 -20.38 -6.61 -16.86
C LYS A 184 -19.12 -5.75 -16.71
N ARG A 185 -18.19 -6.18 -15.86
CA ARG A 185 -16.87 -5.58 -15.62
C ARG A 185 -15.84 -6.69 -15.42
N ALA A 186 -14.58 -6.35 -15.67
CA ALA A 186 -13.45 -7.22 -15.48
C ALA A 186 -12.45 -6.61 -14.49
N LEU A 187 -11.81 -7.47 -13.69
CA LEU A 187 -10.68 -7.09 -12.84
C LEU A 187 -9.39 -7.61 -13.47
N ALA A 188 -8.30 -6.89 -13.27
CA ALA A 188 -6.94 -7.35 -13.55
C ALA A 188 -6.16 -7.39 -12.24
N PHE A 189 -5.90 -8.59 -11.71
CA PHE A 189 -4.98 -8.75 -10.60
C PHE A 189 -3.55 -8.77 -11.15
N VAL A 190 -2.69 -7.93 -10.59
CA VAL A 190 -1.29 -7.78 -10.99
C VAL A 190 -0.42 -8.00 -9.74
N ALA A 191 0.67 -8.73 -9.90
CA ALA A 191 1.65 -9.03 -8.86
C ALA A 191 3.04 -9.08 -9.50
N HIS A 192 4.09 -8.68 -8.77
CA HIS A 192 5.46 -8.74 -9.27
C HIS A 192 6.17 -10.05 -8.91
N THR A 193 7.24 -10.37 -9.64
CA THR A 193 7.94 -11.66 -9.54
C THR A 193 9.40 -11.56 -9.15
N ASP A 194 9.91 -10.34 -8.95
CA ASP A 194 11.20 -10.05 -8.37
C ASP A 194 11.14 -9.90 -6.83
N HIS A 195 12.31 -9.71 -6.23
CA HIS A 195 12.52 -9.45 -4.80
C HIS A 195 13.96 -8.91 -4.64
N PRO A 196 14.29 -8.03 -3.68
CA PRO A 196 15.60 -7.39 -3.64
C PRO A 196 16.78 -8.38 -3.60
N GLY A 197 17.83 -8.06 -4.35
CA GLY A 197 18.93 -8.98 -4.62
C GLY A 197 20.19 -8.30 -5.15
N PHE A 198 21.17 -9.11 -5.56
CA PHE A 198 22.48 -8.63 -6.00
C PHE A 198 22.80 -9.10 -7.42
N GLU A 199 23.32 -8.24 -8.28
CA GLU A 199 23.76 -8.55 -9.65
C GLU A 199 25.27 -8.27 -9.79
N PHE A 200 26.06 -9.27 -10.20
CA PHE A 200 27.51 -9.13 -10.32
C PHE A 200 27.93 -8.32 -11.55
N VAL A 201 28.55 -7.15 -11.34
CA VAL A 201 29.06 -6.28 -12.41
C VAL A 201 30.56 -6.43 -12.67
N GLU A 202 31.33 -6.79 -11.64
CA GLU A 202 32.77 -7.07 -11.75
C GLU A 202 33.09 -8.38 -11.02
N VAL A 203 33.98 -9.20 -11.60
CA VAL A 203 34.39 -10.49 -11.01
C VAL A 203 35.88 -10.76 -11.19
N SER A 204 36.47 -11.42 -10.18
CA SER A 204 37.87 -11.85 -10.14
C SER A 204 37.96 -13.17 -9.37
N GLY A 205 37.88 -14.28 -10.10
CA GLY A 205 37.88 -15.63 -9.52
C GLY A 205 36.65 -15.85 -8.64
N THR A 206 36.86 -16.00 -7.33
CA THR A 206 35.80 -16.20 -6.31
C THR A 206 35.32 -14.89 -5.67
N HIS A 207 35.85 -13.73 -6.07
CA HIS A 207 35.48 -12.42 -5.54
C HIS A 207 34.75 -11.62 -6.63
N GLY A 208 33.79 -10.79 -6.25
CA GLY A 208 33.14 -9.87 -7.18
C GLY A 208 32.49 -8.68 -6.50
N LEU A 209 32.23 -7.64 -7.29
CA LEU A 209 31.45 -6.47 -6.89
C LEU A 209 30.05 -6.61 -7.49
N ALA A 210 29.03 -6.55 -6.65
CA ALA A 210 27.65 -6.72 -7.08
C ALA A 210 26.80 -5.51 -6.73
N ARG A 211 26.00 -5.04 -7.71
CA ARG A 211 24.97 -4.02 -7.55
C ARG A 211 23.83 -4.58 -6.72
N PHE A 212 23.40 -3.88 -5.67
CA PHE A 212 22.12 -4.19 -5.04
C PHE A 212 20.97 -3.64 -5.91
N ARG A 213 19.97 -4.48 -6.16
CA ARG A 213 18.78 -4.21 -6.97
C ARG A 213 17.55 -4.28 -6.06
N GLY A 214 16.70 -3.26 -6.10
CA GLY A 214 15.59 -3.09 -5.15
C GLY A 214 15.93 -2.20 -3.96
N GLY A 215 14.92 -1.97 -3.12
CA GLY A 215 15.02 -1.06 -1.98
C GLY A 215 15.33 -1.77 -0.66
N ILE A 216 16.40 -1.39 0.04
CA ILE A 216 16.53 -1.67 1.48
C ILE A 216 17.40 -0.57 2.10
N ASP A 217 17.20 -0.26 3.38
CA ASP A 217 18.03 0.71 4.07
C ASP A 217 19.48 0.21 4.17
N PRO A 218 20.49 0.96 3.67
CA PRO A 218 21.90 0.59 3.74
C PRO A 218 22.40 0.15 5.12
N LYS A 219 21.76 0.57 6.22
CA LYS A 219 22.13 0.17 7.58
C LYS A 219 22.14 -1.35 7.79
N TYR A 220 21.28 -2.10 7.11
CA TYR A 220 21.19 -3.56 7.23
C TYR A 220 22.44 -4.31 6.72
N PHE A 221 23.30 -3.63 5.97
CA PHE A 221 24.55 -4.17 5.46
C PHE A 221 25.81 -3.55 6.11
N GLN A 222 25.66 -2.63 7.06
CA GLN A 222 26.79 -1.95 7.69
C GLN A 222 27.47 -2.83 8.74
N GLY A 223 28.70 -3.26 8.45
CA GLY A 223 29.56 -4.00 9.40
C GLY A 223 29.20 -5.47 9.60
N ALA A 224 28.15 -5.97 8.95
CA ALA A 224 27.75 -7.37 8.98
C ALA A 224 28.32 -8.16 7.79
N SER A 225 28.66 -9.43 8.05
CA SER A 225 28.90 -10.45 7.03
C SER A 225 27.55 -11.03 6.63
N VAL A 226 27.10 -10.79 5.40
CA VAL A 226 25.79 -11.19 4.88
C VAL A 226 25.89 -12.58 4.25
N PRO A 227 25.16 -13.60 4.71
CA PRO A 227 25.15 -14.91 4.06
C PRO A 227 24.28 -14.86 2.79
N LEU A 228 24.82 -15.34 1.66
CA LEU A 228 24.20 -15.24 0.34
C LEU A 228 24.20 -16.59 -0.38
N ILE A 229 23.25 -16.78 -1.29
CA ILE A 229 23.29 -17.84 -2.30
C ILE A 229 23.44 -17.19 -3.68
N VAL A 230 24.51 -17.54 -4.40
CA VAL A 230 24.78 -17.13 -5.78
C VAL A 230 24.14 -18.11 -6.75
N HIS A 231 23.49 -17.56 -7.76
CA HIS A 231 22.79 -18.25 -8.85
C HIS A 231 23.29 -17.78 -10.22
N ARG A 232 23.03 -18.62 -11.23
CA ARG A 232 23.18 -18.32 -12.65
C ARG A 232 21.98 -18.90 -13.37
N ASP A 233 21.45 -18.22 -14.39
CA ASP A 233 20.17 -18.59 -15.00
C ASP A 233 20.18 -20.00 -15.64
N ASP A 234 21.30 -20.47 -16.16
CA ASP A 234 21.46 -21.79 -16.77
C ASP A 234 21.92 -22.91 -15.80
N VAL A 235 22.17 -22.61 -14.51
CA VAL A 235 22.64 -23.58 -13.51
C VAL A 235 21.62 -23.73 -12.38
N ALA A 236 20.94 -24.88 -12.30
CA ALA A 236 19.90 -25.13 -11.31
C ALA A 236 20.34 -24.86 -9.85
N ASP A 237 21.47 -25.41 -9.44
CA ASP A 237 21.96 -25.31 -8.06
C ASP A 237 22.66 -23.96 -7.78
N GLY A 238 22.25 -23.28 -6.71
CA GLY A 238 23.01 -22.17 -6.15
C GLY A 238 24.24 -22.63 -5.37
N HIS A 239 25.11 -21.69 -5.01
CA HIS A 239 26.25 -21.94 -4.13
C HIS A 239 26.43 -20.80 -3.12
N ARG A 240 26.97 -21.10 -1.94
CA ARG A 240 27.10 -20.08 -0.88
C ARG A 240 28.13 -19.02 -1.22
N ALA A 241 27.85 -17.82 -0.74
CA ALA A 241 28.77 -16.70 -0.72
C ALA A 241 28.56 -15.85 0.53
N THR A 242 29.41 -14.84 0.68
CA THR A 242 29.37 -13.89 1.78
C THR A 242 29.51 -12.48 1.22
N GLY A 243 28.47 -11.66 1.41
CA GLY A 243 28.48 -10.23 1.12
C GLY A 243 29.06 -9.42 2.28
N SER A 244 29.76 -8.35 1.97
CA SER A 244 30.32 -7.40 2.93
C SER A 244 30.61 -6.05 2.27
N GLY A 245 31.05 -5.07 3.06
CA GLY A 245 31.60 -3.82 2.52
C GLY A 245 30.59 -3.01 1.71
N TYR A 246 29.32 -2.91 2.17
CA TYR A 246 28.30 -2.15 1.44
C TYR A 246 28.71 -0.69 1.25
N VAL A 247 28.64 -0.23 0.00
CA VAL A 247 28.87 1.17 -0.40
C VAL A 247 27.59 1.72 -1.00
N HIS A 248 27.03 2.75 -0.36
CA HIS A 248 25.89 3.49 -0.92
C HIS A 248 26.35 4.37 -2.10
N ASP A 249 25.89 4.02 -3.29
CA ASP A 249 26.23 4.68 -4.55
C ASP A 249 25.01 4.59 -5.49
N PRO A 250 23.96 5.41 -5.29
CA PRO A 250 22.71 5.22 -5.99
C PRO A 250 22.82 5.60 -7.47
N VAL A 251 22.32 4.72 -8.35
CA VAL A 251 22.35 4.92 -9.80
C VAL A 251 20.95 4.94 -10.38
N LEU A 252 20.73 5.91 -11.28
CA LEU A 252 19.58 5.95 -12.20
C LEU A 252 20.06 5.52 -13.59
N PRO A 253 19.24 4.81 -14.37
CA PRO A 253 17.79 4.67 -14.22
C PRO A 253 17.30 3.46 -13.40
N ASP A 254 18.20 2.57 -12.97
CA ASP A 254 17.86 1.22 -12.47
C ASP A 254 17.63 1.11 -10.96
N TRP A 255 17.57 2.24 -10.26
CA TRP A 255 17.26 2.36 -8.83
C TRP A 255 18.14 1.52 -7.89
N SER A 256 19.35 1.16 -8.34
CA SER A 256 20.31 0.49 -7.46
C SER A 256 20.68 1.38 -6.28
N ALA A 257 20.59 0.87 -5.05
CA ALA A 257 20.98 1.60 -3.85
C ALA A 257 22.51 1.68 -3.62
N GLY A 258 23.29 0.83 -4.29
CA GLY A 258 24.74 0.72 -4.07
C GLY A 258 25.35 -0.63 -4.45
N TYR A 259 26.50 -0.93 -3.85
CA TYR A 259 27.28 -2.14 -4.10
C TYR A 259 27.60 -2.93 -2.82
N CYS A 260 27.79 -4.24 -2.96
CA CYS A 260 28.50 -5.09 -2.00
C CYS A 260 29.71 -5.78 -2.64
N GLU A 261 30.78 -5.97 -1.86
CA GLU A 261 31.80 -6.97 -2.17
C GLU A 261 31.27 -8.35 -1.77
N ILE A 262 31.33 -9.34 -2.67
CA ILE A 262 30.88 -10.71 -2.42
C ILE A 262 32.02 -11.70 -2.67
N HIS A 263 32.26 -12.59 -1.71
CA HIS A 263 33.17 -13.73 -1.83
C HIS A 263 32.40 -15.05 -1.83
N ALA A 264 32.57 -15.87 -2.88
CA ALA A 264 31.82 -17.10 -3.11
C ALA A 264 32.66 -18.38 -2.92
N GLU A 265 31.99 -19.51 -2.65
CA GLU A 265 32.65 -20.84 -2.59
C GLU A 265 33.16 -21.33 -3.96
N ARG A 266 32.75 -20.70 -5.07
CA ARG A 266 33.06 -21.11 -6.46
C ARG A 266 33.39 -19.90 -7.34
N PRO A 267 34.01 -20.10 -8.52
CA PRO A 267 34.29 -19.01 -9.45
C PRO A 267 33.02 -18.34 -9.99
N LEU A 268 33.03 -17.02 -10.00
CA LEU A 268 31.94 -16.13 -10.42
C LEU A 268 32.09 -15.71 -11.89
N ALA A 269 30.99 -15.29 -12.49
CA ALA A 269 30.90 -14.62 -13.79
C ALA A 269 30.10 -13.30 -13.68
N VAL A 270 30.36 -12.34 -14.58
CA VAL A 270 29.49 -11.16 -14.73
C VAL A 270 28.12 -11.63 -15.20
N GLY A 271 27.05 -11.12 -14.59
CA GLY A 271 25.68 -11.60 -14.81
C GLY A 271 25.31 -12.85 -14.00
N ASP A 272 26.20 -13.36 -13.13
CA ASP A 272 25.74 -14.08 -11.94
C ASP A 272 24.95 -13.11 -11.05
N TRP A 273 24.10 -13.66 -10.19
CA TRP A 273 23.30 -12.89 -9.24
C TRP A 273 23.22 -13.62 -7.90
N ALA A 274 22.81 -12.93 -6.84
CA ALA A 274 22.69 -13.52 -5.51
C ALA A 274 21.46 -13.01 -4.75
N VAL A 275 20.98 -13.86 -3.85
CA VAL A 275 19.91 -13.58 -2.89
C VAL A 275 20.40 -13.86 -1.47
N LEU A 276 19.69 -13.36 -0.46
CA LEU A 276 19.98 -13.70 0.93
C LEU A 276 19.81 -15.21 1.18
N ASP A 277 20.71 -15.80 1.98
CA ASP A 277 20.63 -17.21 2.43
C ASP A 277 19.56 -17.35 3.53
N LEU A 278 18.31 -17.21 3.11
CA LEU A 278 17.09 -17.30 3.90
C LEU A 278 16.21 -18.46 3.41
N PRO A 279 15.43 -19.10 4.30
CA PRO A 279 14.52 -20.19 3.93
C PRO A 279 13.55 -19.72 2.86
N ALA A 280 13.51 -20.44 1.72
CA ALA A 280 12.62 -20.08 0.63
C ALA A 280 11.13 -20.16 1.05
N PHE A 281 10.79 -21.20 1.83
CA PHE A 281 9.51 -21.35 2.50
C PHE A 281 9.65 -22.21 3.78
N GLU A 282 9.11 -21.74 4.91
CA GLU A 282 8.98 -22.49 6.16
C GLU A 282 7.66 -22.16 6.87
N ARG A 283 6.87 -23.16 7.23
CA ARG A 283 5.62 -22.99 7.99
C ARG A 283 5.81 -23.25 9.49
N ARG A 284 5.43 -22.29 10.33
CA ARG A 284 5.35 -22.43 11.80
C ARG A 284 3.93 -22.11 12.27
N GLY A 285 3.08 -23.13 12.37
CA GLY A 285 1.67 -22.94 12.74
C GLY A 285 0.88 -22.17 11.68
N ASN A 286 0.50 -20.92 11.97
CA ASN A 286 -0.14 -20.01 11.01
C ASN A 286 0.83 -18.99 10.40
N GLU A 287 2.10 -19.00 10.80
CA GLU A 287 3.14 -18.10 10.29
C GLU A 287 3.86 -18.79 9.14
N LEU A 288 3.99 -18.07 8.03
CA LEU A 288 4.69 -18.52 6.83
C LEU A 288 5.91 -17.62 6.66
N TYR A 289 7.09 -18.21 6.82
CA TYR A 289 8.37 -17.53 6.65
C TYR A 289 8.90 -17.78 5.24
N LEU A 290 9.22 -16.72 4.52
CA LEU A 290 9.70 -16.76 3.15
C LEU A 290 10.97 -15.91 3.03
N ARG A 291 11.81 -16.23 2.05
CA ARG A 291 12.85 -15.29 1.58
C ARG A 291 12.20 -14.12 0.84
N SER A 292 11.21 -14.41 0.02
CA SER A 292 10.56 -13.47 -0.88
C SER A 292 9.04 -13.67 -0.78
N ALA A 293 8.43 -13.14 0.28
CA ALA A 293 6.98 -13.00 0.36
C ALA A 293 6.51 -11.87 -0.56
N ASP A 294 7.26 -10.76 -0.61
CA ASP A 294 7.07 -9.68 -1.56
C ASP A 294 7.66 -10.02 -2.95
N ASP A 295 6.90 -10.21 -4.03
CA ASP A 295 5.45 -10.52 -4.06
C ASP A 295 5.14 -11.93 -4.58
N LEU A 296 6.03 -12.90 -4.33
CA LEU A 296 5.71 -14.31 -4.64
C LEU A 296 4.52 -14.83 -3.81
N ALA A 297 4.18 -14.19 -2.69
CA ALA A 297 2.96 -14.45 -1.94
C ALA A 297 1.70 -13.88 -2.62
N GLY A 298 1.72 -12.65 -3.14
CA GLY A 298 0.62 -12.10 -3.93
C GLY A 298 0.43 -12.85 -5.25
N CYS A 299 1.52 -13.26 -5.91
CA CYS A 299 1.49 -14.22 -7.02
C CYS A 299 0.71 -15.50 -6.65
N ALA A 300 0.99 -16.09 -5.48
CA ALA A 300 0.28 -17.27 -4.99
C ALA A 300 -1.19 -17.01 -4.62
N VAL A 301 -1.53 -15.79 -4.14
CA VAL A 301 -2.92 -15.33 -3.93
C VAL A 301 -3.67 -15.26 -5.26
N ILE A 302 -3.06 -14.70 -6.31
CA ILE A 302 -3.67 -14.64 -7.66
C ILE A 302 -3.92 -16.05 -8.21
N LEU A 303 -2.92 -16.94 -8.17
CA LEU A 303 -3.06 -18.33 -8.61
C LEU A 303 -4.16 -19.08 -7.86
N SER A 304 -4.21 -18.93 -6.54
CA SER A 304 -5.24 -19.56 -5.70
C SER A 304 -6.62 -18.94 -5.91
N THR A 305 -6.71 -17.66 -6.28
CA THR A 305 -7.94 -16.98 -6.69
C THR A 305 -8.47 -17.56 -8.00
N LEU A 306 -7.61 -17.77 -9.01
CA LEU A 306 -7.98 -18.45 -10.25
C LEU A 306 -8.47 -19.88 -9.99
N HIS A 307 -7.85 -20.59 -9.04
CA HIS A 307 -8.33 -21.92 -8.63
C HIS A 307 -9.74 -21.86 -8.03
N ALA A 308 -9.99 -20.96 -7.08
CA ALA A 308 -11.30 -20.78 -6.45
C ALA A 308 -12.40 -20.39 -7.46
N LEU A 309 -12.05 -19.59 -8.48
CA LEU A 309 -12.96 -19.15 -9.54
C LEU A 309 -13.24 -20.22 -10.60
N ARG A 310 -12.38 -21.23 -10.79
CA ARG A 310 -12.57 -22.30 -11.79
C ARG A 310 -13.95 -22.96 -11.67
N ASP A 311 -14.34 -23.27 -10.44
CA ASP A 311 -15.57 -24.00 -10.11
C ASP A 311 -16.74 -23.04 -9.75
N GLU A 312 -16.56 -21.73 -9.92
CA GLU A 312 -17.63 -20.75 -9.76
C GLU A 312 -18.55 -20.68 -10.99
N THR A 313 -19.82 -20.50 -10.68
CA THR A 313 -21.00 -20.49 -11.54
C THR A 313 -21.56 -19.09 -11.81
N ARG A 314 -21.32 -18.14 -10.90
CA ARG A 314 -21.65 -16.71 -11.04
C ARG A 314 -20.78 -16.06 -12.12
N PRO A 315 -21.23 -14.97 -12.78
CA PRO A 315 -20.44 -14.33 -13.82
C PRO A 315 -19.22 -13.61 -13.23
N PHE A 316 -18.08 -13.69 -13.91
CA PHE A 316 -16.85 -12.96 -13.59
C PHE A 316 -15.94 -12.87 -14.82
N SER A 317 -15.03 -11.89 -14.84
CA SER A 317 -13.95 -11.80 -15.83
C SER A 317 -12.69 -11.31 -15.12
N VAL A 318 -11.63 -12.11 -15.15
CA VAL A 318 -10.38 -11.86 -14.43
C VAL A 318 -9.20 -12.02 -15.36
N HIS A 319 -8.42 -10.95 -15.48
CA HIS A 319 -7.05 -11.03 -15.95
C HIS A 319 -6.15 -11.25 -14.74
N ALA A 320 -5.17 -12.13 -14.88
CA ALA A 320 -4.06 -12.29 -13.95
C ALA A 320 -2.78 -11.97 -14.70
N VAL A 321 -1.94 -11.14 -14.10
CA VAL A 321 -0.71 -10.61 -14.70
C VAL A 321 0.41 -10.74 -13.68
N PHE A 322 1.56 -11.22 -14.13
CA PHE A 322 2.75 -11.45 -13.31
C PHE A 322 3.91 -10.69 -13.97
N THR A 323 4.30 -9.59 -13.36
CA THR A 323 5.23 -8.59 -13.89
C THR A 323 6.68 -8.85 -13.46
N ARG A 324 7.62 -8.07 -13.99
CA ARG A 324 9.06 -8.15 -13.73
C ARG A 324 9.61 -6.77 -13.37
N ALA A 325 10.73 -6.73 -12.64
CA ALA A 325 11.45 -5.52 -12.27
C ALA A 325 10.53 -4.42 -11.65
N GLU A 326 9.70 -4.79 -10.67
CA GLU A 326 8.97 -3.82 -9.82
C GLU A 326 9.97 -3.05 -8.95
N GLU A 327 10.83 -3.78 -8.25
CA GLU A 327 11.77 -3.27 -7.24
C GLU A 327 12.75 -2.23 -7.80
N SER A 328 12.99 -2.27 -9.11
CA SER A 328 13.89 -1.35 -9.82
C SER A 328 13.18 -0.13 -10.41
N GLY A 329 11.86 0.04 -10.23
CA GLY A 329 11.13 1.23 -10.69
C GLY A 329 9.76 0.99 -11.35
N LEU A 330 9.00 -0.02 -10.90
CA LEU A 330 7.68 -0.42 -11.41
C LEU A 330 7.68 -0.78 -12.90
N PHE A 331 8.81 -1.25 -13.45
CA PHE A 331 9.00 -1.31 -14.90
C PHE A 331 8.03 -2.27 -15.59
N GLY A 332 7.77 -3.43 -15.01
CA GLY A 332 6.82 -4.38 -15.56
C GLY A 332 5.39 -3.83 -15.64
N ALA A 333 4.88 -3.27 -14.53
CA ALA A 333 3.59 -2.58 -14.49
C ALA A 333 3.47 -1.48 -15.54
N ARG A 334 4.53 -0.66 -15.70
CA ARG A 334 4.59 0.40 -16.72
C ARG A 334 4.51 -0.18 -18.12
N LEU A 335 5.24 -1.26 -18.43
CA LEU A 335 5.20 -1.91 -19.74
C LEU A 335 3.83 -2.55 -20.02
N VAL A 336 3.17 -3.18 -19.03
CA VAL A 336 1.77 -3.65 -19.17
C VAL A 336 0.83 -2.49 -19.53
N ALA A 337 1.03 -1.35 -18.88
CA ALA A 337 0.21 -0.16 -19.03
C ALA A 337 0.46 0.64 -20.32
N GLU A 338 1.71 0.67 -20.81
CA GLU A 338 2.16 1.35 -22.03
C GLU A 338 1.79 0.54 -23.29
N ASP A 339 2.09 -0.77 -23.31
CA ASP A 339 1.79 -1.65 -24.45
C ASP A 339 0.31 -2.11 -24.49
N ALA A 340 -0.48 -1.76 -23.47
CA ALA A 340 -1.86 -2.21 -23.29
C ALA A 340 -2.01 -3.73 -23.46
N SER A 341 -1.18 -4.50 -22.75
CA SER A 341 -1.12 -5.96 -22.89
C SER A 341 -2.37 -6.69 -22.35
N ILE A 342 -3.21 -5.96 -21.61
CA ILE A 342 -4.58 -6.28 -21.14
C ILE A 342 -5.57 -5.20 -21.62
N PRO A 343 -6.90 -5.44 -21.64
CA PRO A 343 -7.87 -4.45 -22.10
C PRO A 343 -7.89 -3.18 -21.23
N LYS A 344 -7.98 -1.99 -21.84
CA LYS A 344 -7.85 -0.68 -21.13
C LYS A 344 -9.03 -0.36 -20.20
N ASP A 345 -10.16 -1.04 -20.33
CA ASP A 345 -11.39 -0.86 -19.56
C ASP A 345 -11.52 -1.79 -18.33
N VAL A 346 -10.51 -2.63 -18.05
CA VAL A 346 -10.43 -3.40 -16.80
C VAL A 346 -10.10 -2.49 -15.62
N TYR A 347 -10.61 -2.82 -14.43
CA TYR A 347 -10.11 -2.21 -13.20
C TYR A 347 -8.91 -2.99 -12.69
N VAL A 348 -7.78 -2.32 -12.51
CA VAL A 348 -6.55 -2.93 -12.03
C VAL A 348 -6.59 -3.04 -10.50
N VAL A 349 -6.16 -4.18 -9.97
CA VAL A 349 -5.97 -4.44 -8.54
C VAL A 349 -4.53 -4.94 -8.39
N SER A 350 -3.60 -4.08 -7.97
CA SER A 350 -2.27 -4.60 -7.61
C SER A 350 -2.35 -5.37 -6.30
N VAL A 351 -1.73 -6.53 -6.29
CA VAL A 351 -1.61 -7.44 -5.16
C VAL A 351 -0.16 -7.34 -4.73
N GLU A 352 0.08 -7.14 -3.44
CA GLU A 352 1.42 -6.85 -2.91
C GLU A 352 1.59 -7.50 -1.54
N ALA A 353 2.84 -7.61 -1.08
CA ALA A 353 3.13 -7.61 0.34
C ALA A 353 3.35 -6.18 0.83
N SER A 354 3.14 -5.89 2.12
CA SER A 354 3.38 -4.54 2.66
C SER A 354 3.72 -4.56 4.14
N ASN A 355 4.65 -3.70 4.52
CA ASN A 355 5.21 -3.64 5.88
C ASN A 355 4.11 -3.56 6.95
N SER A 356 4.09 -4.56 7.84
CA SER A 356 3.08 -4.74 8.88
C SER A 356 3.09 -3.65 9.98
N LEU A 357 4.05 -2.72 9.94
CA LEU A 357 4.03 -1.48 10.72
C LEU A 357 2.76 -0.65 10.46
N TYR A 358 2.25 -0.66 9.22
CA TYR A 358 1.06 0.09 8.82
C TYR A 358 -0.22 -0.75 8.87
N ALA A 359 -0.11 -2.07 8.83
CA ALA A 359 -1.21 -3.01 8.82
C ALA A 359 -0.90 -4.23 9.69
N PRO A 360 -1.56 -4.41 10.86
CA PRO A 360 -1.35 -5.57 11.71
C PRO A 360 -1.55 -6.91 10.97
N ALA A 361 -0.59 -7.81 11.13
CA ALA A 361 -0.68 -9.17 10.60
C ALA A 361 -1.69 -10.01 11.40
N GLY A 362 -2.44 -10.87 10.71
CA GLY A 362 -3.51 -11.71 11.26
C GLY A 362 -4.87 -11.00 11.40
N ALA A 363 -4.97 -9.73 11.02
CA ALA A 363 -6.24 -8.99 10.96
C ALA A 363 -6.94 -9.11 9.58
N GLY A 364 -6.40 -9.92 8.67
CA GLY A 364 -6.87 -10.11 7.30
C GLY A 364 -6.16 -9.21 6.30
N ILE A 365 -6.33 -9.56 5.01
CA ILE A 365 -5.87 -8.81 3.85
C ILE A 365 -6.29 -7.34 3.94
N VAL A 366 -5.42 -6.43 3.52
CA VAL A 366 -5.71 -5.00 3.46
C VAL A 366 -6.33 -4.66 2.11
N VAL A 367 -7.50 -4.02 2.09
CA VAL A 367 -7.95 -3.20 0.96
C VAL A 367 -7.14 -1.90 0.98
N ARG A 368 -6.22 -1.75 0.03
CA ARG A 368 -5.28 -0.62 -0.03
C ARG A 368 -5.99 0.56 -0.71
N ALA A 369 -6.37 1.56 0.09
CA ALA A 369 -7.03 2.78 -0.38
C ALA A 369 -6.07 3.74 -1.12
N GLY A 370 -4.77 3.46 -1.07
CA GLY A 370 -3.69 4.25 -1.66
C GLY A 370 -2.33 3.88 -1.09
N ASP A 371 -1.30 4.52 -1.62
CA ASP A 371 0.10 4.33 -1.26
C ASP A 371 0.78 5.67 -0.89
N TYR A 372 2.11 5.74 -0.93
CA TYR A 372 2.87 6.97 -0.68
C TYR A 372 2.55 8.11 -1.68
N HIS A 373 2.25 7.77 -2.94
CA HIS A 373 2.09 8.73 -4.03
C HIS A 373 0.64 9.05 -4.37
N ASN A 374 -0.27 8.07 -4.28
CA ASN A 374 -1.63 8.19 -4.80
C ASN A 374 -2.68 7.66 -3.81
N THR A 375 -3.83 8.35 -3.76
CA THR A 375 -5.10 7.70 -3.38
C THR A 375 -5.67 7.00 -4.61
N PHE A 376 -6.19 5.79 -4.42
CA PHE A 376 -6.62 4.94 -5.53
C PHE A 376 -8.09 5.13 -5.90
N SER A 377 -8.50 4.53 -7.03
CA SER A 377 -9.85 4.71 -7.56
C SER A 377 -10.91 4.08 -6.67
N ASN A 378 -11.82 4.93 -6.18
CA ASN A 378 -13.00 4.51 -5.43
C ASN A 378 -13.93 3.59 -6.25
N GLU A 379 -13.90 3.67 -7.58
CA GLU A 379 -14.70 2.84 -8.49
C GLU A 379 -14.12 1.42 -8.63
N ALA A 380 -12.80 1.28 -8.70
CA ALA A 380 -12.12 -0.01 -8.70
C ALA A 380 -12.24 -0.69 -7.33
N GLU A 381 -12.02 0.07 -6.25
CA GLU A 381 -12.08 -0.42 -4.87
C GLU A 381 -13.50 -0.86 -4.45
N ARG A 382 -14.56 -0.35 -5.12
CA ARG A 382 -15.97 -0.69 -4.88
C ARG A 382 -16.22 -2.19 -4.72
N TYR A 383 -15.67 -3.02 -5.61
CA TYR A 383 -15.91 -4.47 -5.58
C TYR A 383 -15.16 -5.17 -4.45
N LEU A 384 -13.99 -4.65 -4.05
CA LEU A 384 -13.28 -5.11 -2.85
C LEU A 384 -14.11 -4.81 -1.60
N ARG A 385 -14.75 -3.64 -1.51
CA ARG A 385 -15.66 -3.29 -0.40
C ARG A 385 -16.94 -4.13 -0.39
N VAL A 386 -17.55 -4.42 -1.56
CA VAL A 386 -18.68 -5.38 -1.67
C VAL A 386 -18.26 -6.78 -1.17
N ALA A 387 -17.06 -7.25 -1.56
CA ALA A 387 -16.53 -8.52 -1.11
C ALA A 387 -16.24 -8.54 0.40
N GLN A 388 -15.58 -7.51 0.92
CA GLN A 388 -15.31 -7.31 2.35
C GLN A 388 -16.58 -7.41 3.21
N GLY A 389 -17.68 -6.75 2.81
CA GLY A 389 -18.96 -6.87 3.53
C GLY A 389 -19.51 -8.30 3.59
N ARG A 390 -19.43 -9.05 2.48
CA ARG A 390 -19.86 -10.47 2.42
C ARG A 390 -18.97 -11.41 3.25
N LEU A 391 -17.70 -11.06 3.39
CA LEU A 391 -16.72 -11.84 4.15
C LEU A 391 -16.84 -11.55 5.65
N ALA A 392 -17.14 -10.31 6.04
CA ALA A 392 -17.48 -9.95 7.41
C ALA A 392 -18.71 -10.72 7.93
N ASP A 393 -19.77 -10.86 7.12
CA ASP A 393 -20.95 -11.72 7.40
C ASP A 393 -20.58 -13.21 7.66
N ARG A 394 -19.37 -13.63 7.29
CA ARG A 394 -18.84 -14.98 7.45
C ARG A 394 -17.73 -15.08 8.51
N GLY A 395 -17.40 -13.98 9.19
CA GLY A 395 -16.30 -13.92 10.16
C GLY A 395 -14.90 -13.97 9.54
N ILE A 396 -14.77 -13.67 8.24
CA ILE A 396 -13.48 -13.61 7.54
C ILE A 396 -12.99 -12.15 7.62
N GLY A 397 -11.90 -11.94 8.35
CA GLY A 397 -11.31 -10.61 8.56
C GLY A 397 -10.73 -10.01 7.28
N SER A 398 -10.79 -8.68 7.19
CA SER A 398 -10.05 -7.86 6.23
C SER A 398 -9.96 -6.43 6.77
N GLN A 399 -8.98 -5.69 6.30
CA GLN A 399 -8.69 -4.32 6.73
C GLN A 399 -8.97 -3.36 5.57
N ARG A 400 -9.06 -2.05 5.85
CA ARG A 400 -9.08 -1.01 4.82
C ARG A 400 -8.21 0.16 5.26
N LEU A 401 -7.08 0.38 4.59
CA LEU A 401 -6.03 1.30 5.05
C LEU A 401 -5.40 2.04 3.87
N LEU A 402 -4.93 3.27 4.12
CA LEU A 402 -3.90 3.91 3.31
C LEU A 402 -2.55 3.36 3.78
N LEU A 403 -1.69 2.90 2.86
CA LEU A 403 -0.39 2.30 3.20
C LEU A 403 0.76 3.21 2.70
N PRO A 404 1.17 4.23 3.48
CA PRO A 404 2.09 5.27 3.04
C PRO A 404 3.58 4.88 3.09
N GLY A 405 3.91 3.64 3.47
CA GLY A 405 5.29 3.19 3.66
C GLY A 405 6.09 2.94 2.37
N GLY A 406 5.43 2.96 1.22
CA GLY A 406 6.02 2.67 -0.08
C GLY A 406 5.04 2.94 -1.22
N THR A 407 5.48 2.72 -2.44
CA THR A 407 4.66 2.76 -3.67
C THR A 407 4.33 1.32 -4.08
N CYS A 408 3.37 1.11 -4.97
CA CYS A 408 3.19 -0.18 -5.62
C CYS A 408 2.75 -0.05 -7.09
N GLU A 409 2.59 -1.17 -7.82
CA GLU A 409 2.28 -1.17 -9.24
C GLU A 409 1.04 -0.32 -9.61
N ALA A 410 0.03 -0.28 -8.73
CA ALA A 410 -1.18 0.52 -8.91
C ALA A 410 -0.87 2.00 -9.19
N SER A 411 0.19 2.57 -8.60
CA SER A 411 0.62 3.95 -8.89
C SER A 411 1.15 4.14 -10.31
N ALA A 412 1.86 3.15 -10.87
CA ALA A 412 2.26 3.19 -12.28
C ALA A 412 1.03 3.18 -13.20
N PHE A 413 0.06 2.31 -12.91
CA PHE A 413 -1.21 2.24 -13.64
C PHE A 413 -1.99 3.56 -13.56
N VAL A 414 -2.19 4.14 -12.37
CA VAL A 414 -2.83 5.46 -12.19
C VAL A 414 -2.11 6.53 -13.00
N ARG A 415 -0.78 6.60 -12.91
CA ARG A 415 0.04 7.61 -13.60
C ARG A 415 -0.03 7.53 -15.13
N LEU A 416 -0.34 6.34 -15.66
CA LEU A 416 -0.55 6.03 -17.07
C LEU A 416 -2.05 5.96 -17.46
N GLY A 417 -2.93 6.57 -16.66
CA GLY A 417 -4.34 6.76 -16.98
C GLY A 417 -5.15 5.47 -17.00
N TRP A 418 -4.83 4.52 -16.12
CA TRP A 418 -5.67 3.36 -15.82
C TRP A 418 -6.45 3.57 -14.53
N VAL A 419 -7.58 2.89 -14.40
CA VAL A 419 -8.39 2.90 -13.17
C VAL A 419 -7.92 1.77 -12.27
N ALA A 420 -7.13 2.08 -11.24
CA ALA A 420 -6.48 1.10 -10.37
C ALA A 420 -6.82 1.27 -8.88
N THR A 421 -6.65 0.16 -8.15
CA THR A 421 -6.66 0.03 -6.69
C THR A 421 -5.68 -1.08 -6.30
N GLY A 422 -5.64 -1.49 -5.03
CA GLY A 422 -4.82 -2.62 -4.61
C GLY A 422 -5.31 -3.34 -3.37
N ILE A 423 -4.68 -4.49 -3.13
CA ILE A 423 -4.77 -5.24 -1.88
C ILE A 423 -3.36 -5.57 -1.40
N ALA A 424 -3.14 -5.67 -0.09
CA ALA A 424 -1.83 -5.98 0.46
C ALA A 424 -1.89 -7.01 1.57
N LEU A 425 -0.97 -7.97 1.53
CA LEU A 425 -0.68 -8.90 2.63
C LEU A 425 0.17 -8.19 3.70
N PRO A 426 -0.25 -8.17 4.97
CA PRO A 426 0.62 -7.76 6.07
C PRO A 426 1.89 -8.61 6.13
N ASN A 427 3.05 -7.96 5.98
CA ASN A 427 4.37 -8.58 5.90
C ASN A 427 5.31 -8.02 6.98
N THR A 428 5.70 -8.87 7.93
CA THR A 428 6.71 -8.55 8.94
C THR A 428 8.10 -8.92 8.41
N GLY A 429 9.07 -8.02 8.54
CA GLY A 429 10.41 -8.25 7.98
C GLY A 429 10.52 -7.89 6.50
N TYR A 430 9.59 -7.07 5.99
CA TYR A 430 9.55 -6.50 4.64
C TYR A 430 10.93 -6.19 4.05
N HIS A 431 11.21 -6.70 2.84
CA HIS A 431 12.51 -6.64 2.15
C HIS A 431 13.65 -7.24 3.00
N ASN A 432 13.32 -8.32 3.71
CA ASN A 432 14.15 -9.01 4.70
C ASN A 432 14.67 -8.13 5.87
N ALA A 433 14.06 -6.97 6.12
CA ALA A 433 14.52 -5.96 7.08
C ALA A 433 13.96 -6.20 8.51
N GLY A 434 14.81 -6.71 9.42
CA GLY A 434 14.45 -6.97 10.82
C GLY A 434 14.37 -5.70 11.69
N ALA A 435 13.48 -5.69 12.68
CA ALA A 435 13.29 -4.53 13.57
C ALA A 435 14.53 -4.19 14.44
N ASP A 436 15.45 -5.12 14.62
CA ASP A 436 16.70 -4.99 15.38
C ASP A 436 17.92 -4.64 14.50
N GLY A 437 17.72 -4.40 13.20
CA GLY A 437 18.81 -4.17 12.25
C GLY A 437 19.40 -5.45 11.65
N SER A 438 18.87 -6.63 11.98
CA SER A 438 19.27 -7.89 11.35
C SER A 438 18.54 -8.15 10.01
N LEU A 439 19.08 -9.05 9.20
CA LEU A 439 18.41 -9.58 8.01
C LEU A 439 17.63 -10.84 8.40
N VAL A 440 16.33 -10.88 8.10
CA VAL A 440 15.39 -11.90 8.54
C VAL A 440 14.50 -12.40 7.40
N PRO A 441 13.95 -13.63 7.47
CA PRO A 441 12.89 -14.03 6.54
C PRO A 441 11.67 -13.14 6.72
N GLU A 442 11.01 -12.83 5.61
CA GLU A 442 9.68 -12.20 5.62
C GLU A 442 8.65 -13.15 6.23
N MET A 443 7.65 -12.60 6.93
CA MET A 443 6.60 -13.37 7.58
C MET A 443 5.23 -12.81 7.24
N ILE A 444 4.40 -13.68 6.65
CA ILE A 444 2.98 -13.45 6.39
C ILE A 444 2.14 -14.49 7.14
N ARG A 445 0.88 -14.16 7.42
CA ARG A 445 -0.05 -15.07 8.11
C ARG A 445 -0.90 -15.84 7.11
N LEU A 446 -1.06 -17.14 7.34
CA LEU A 446 -1.91 -18.01 6.50
C LEU A 446 -3.37 -17.52 6.48
N GLU A 447 -3.89 -16.98 7.59
CA GLU A 447 -5.23 -16.38 7.64
C GLU A 447 -5.37 -15.14 6.73
N ASP A 448 -4.33 -14.31 6.63
CA ASP A 448 -4.31 -13.14 5.75
C ASP A 448 -4.30 -13.59 4.28
N VAL A 449 -3.49 -14.59 3.93
CA VAL A 449 -3.46 -15.22 2.58
C VAL A 449 -4.83 -15.79 2.20
N ILE A 450 -5.47 -16.55 3.09
CA ILE A 450 -6.81 -17.12 2.86
C ILE A 450 -7.86 -16.01 2.66
N SER A 451 -7.80 -14.95 3.47
CA SER A 451 -8.70 -13.80 3.33
C SER A 451 -8.47 -13.03 2.02
N GLY A 452 -7.22 -12.90 1.56
CA GLY A 452 -6.87 -12.30 0.28
C GLY A 452 -7.45 -13.05 -0.91
N ILE A 453 -7.33 -14.38 -0.91
CA ILE A 453 -7.92 -15.24 -1.94
C ILE A 453 -9.46 -15.11 -1.94
N ALA A 454 -10.08 -15.14 -0.75
CA ALA A 454 -11.52 -15.01 -0.62
C ALA A 454 -12.04 -13.63 -1.09
N LEU A 455 -11.32 -12.56 -0.74
CA LEU A 455 -11.62 -11.18 -1.14
C LEU A 455 -11.51 -11.01 -2.66
N SER A 456 -10.40 -11.40 -3.26
CA SER A 456 -10.17 -11.31 -4.70
C SER A 456 -11.21 -12.09 -5.50
N ALA A 457 -11.55 -13.31 -5.06
CA ALA A 457 -12.52 -14.14 -5.75
C ALA A 457 -13.96 -13.60 -5.62
N GLU A 458 -14.38 -13.10 -4.45
CA GLU A 458 -15.68 -12.45 -4.30
C GLU A 458 -15.76 -11.09 -5.02
N ALA A 459 -14.67 -10.33 -5.07
CA ALA A 459 -14.60 -9.07 -5.79
C ALA A 459 -14.73 -9.28 -7.31
N ALA A 460 -14.10 -10.32 -7.86
CA ALA A 460 -14.26 -10.71 -9.25
C ALA A 460 -15.73 -11.03 -9.61
N VAL A 461 -16.47 -11.66 -8.70
CA VAL A 461 -17.90 -11.94 -8.88
C VAL A 461 -18.75 -10.67 -8.71
N ALA A 462 -18.43 -9.80 -7.74
CA ALA A 462 -19.11 -8.52 -7.56
C ALA A 462 -18.92 -7.60 -8.79
N ALA A 463 -17.73 -7.58 -9.37
CA ALA A 463 -17.43 -6.89 -10.64
C ALA A 463 -18.19 -7.53 -11.81
N GLY A 464 -18.21 -8.87 -11.90
CA GLY A 464 -18.98 -9.58 -12.92
C GLY A 464 -20.47 -9.26 -12.91
N ALA A 465 -21.04 -9.00 -11.72
CA ALA A 465 -22.42 -8.56 -11.54
C ALA A 465 -22.62 -7.03 -11.60
N ASP A 466 -21.55 -6.21 -11.64
CA ASP A 466 -21.55 -4.75 -11.47
C ASP A 466 -22.35 -4.34 -10.21
N GLU A 467 -21.97 -4.92 -9.07
CA GLU A 467 -22.64 -4.68 -7.80
C GLU A 467 -22.16 -3.41 -7.10
N GLU A 468 -23.11 -2.74 -6.46
CA GLU A 468 -22.90 -1.57 -5.62
C GLU A 468 -22.92 -1.96 -4.14
N GLU A 469 -22.17 -1.20 -3.36
CA GLU A 469 -22.07 -1.32 -1.91
C GLU A 469 -23.35 -0.82 -1.24
N SER A 470 -23.71 -1.42 -0.11
CA SER A 470 -24.80 -0.92 0.74
C SER A 470 -24.33 0.16 1.73
N TRP A 471 -23.44 1.06 1.30
CA TRP A 471 -23.04 2.22 2.12
C TRP A 471 -24.12 3.30 2.05
N TRP A 472 -24.57 3.74 3.23
CA TRP A 472 -25.60 4.76 3.43
C TRP A 472 -26.78 4.69 2.43
N PRO A 473 -27.53 3.58 2.35
CA PRO A 473 -28.55 3.35 1.31
C PRO A 473 -29.70 4.38 1.29
N ASP A 474 -29.87 5.09 2.41
CA ASP A 474 -30.85 6.14 2.64
C ASP A 474 -30.35 7.54 2.21
N VAL A 475 -29.03 7.74 2.05
CA VAL A 475 -28.50 8.96 1.41
C VAL A 475 -28.69 8.86 -0.09
N ARG A 476 -29.76 9.53 -0.52
CA ARG A 476 -30.09 9.82 -1.91
C ARG A 476 -30.29 11.33 -2.03
N VAL A 477 -30.94 11.77 -3.10
CA VAL A 477 -31.38 13.17 -3.20
C VAL A 477 -32.17 13.58 -1.94
N VAL A 478 -31.80 14.72 -1.34
CA VAL A 478 -32.46 15.23 -0.14
C VAL A 478 -33.98 15.32 -0.39
N PRO A 479 -34.83 14.71 0.46
CA PRO A 479 -36.28 14.76 0.29
C PRO A 479 -36.80 16.20 0.28
N GLU A 480 -37.83 16.47 -0.53
CA GLU A 480 -38.33 17.85 -0.72
C GLU A 480 -38.80 18.49 0.60
N GLU A 481 -39.43 17.71 1.48
CA GLU A 481 -39.83 18.14 2.82
C GLU A 481 -38.66 18.68 3.66
N ILE A 482 -37.47 18.09 3.50
CA ILE A 482 -36.24 18.53 4.18
C ILE A 482 -35.67 19.77 3.49
N ARG A 483 -35.72 19.85 2.15
CA ARG A 483 -35.33 21.05 1.38
C ARG A 483 -36.19 22.26 1.77
N GLU A 484 -37.50 22.09 1.79
CA GLU A 484 -38.44 23.12 2.25
C GLU A 484 -38.17 23.54 3.70
N ARG A 485 -37.92 22.59 4.60
CA ARG A 485 -37.63 22.88 6.02
C ARG A 485 -36.36 23.73 6.16
N LEU A 486 -35.30 23.40 5.44
CA LEU A 486 -34.05 24.18 5.42
C LEU A 486 -34.24 25.57 4.78
N ALA A 487 -34.97 25.65 3.67
CA ALA A 487 -35.27 26.90 2.98
C ALA A 487 -36.09 27.87 3.85
N ARG A 488 -37.07 27.37 4.61
CA ARG A 488 -37.84 28.17 5.57
C ARG A 488 -36.95 28.77 6.65
N SER A 489 -36.01 27.99 7.22
CA SER A 489 -35.04 28.51 8.20
C SER A 489 -34.14 29.61 7.63
N ALA A 490 -33.63 29.44 6.40
CA ALA A 490 -32.85 30.49 5.72
C ALA A 490 -33.68 31.77 5.49
N SER A 491 -34.95 31.64 5.11
CA SER A 491 -35.85 32.78 4.87
C SER A 491 -36.19 33.60 6.13
N LEU A 492 -36.00 33.02 7.32
CA LEU A 492 -36.14 33.74 8.60
C LEU A 492 -34.85 34.50 8.92
N HIS A 493 -33.69 33.84 8.83
CA HIS A 493 -32.39 34.44 9.10
C HIS A 493 -32.06 35.63 8.17
N ASN A 494 -32.40 35.51 6.88
CA ASN A 494 -32.13 36.59 5.91
C ASN A 494 -33.07 37.81 6.07
N LYS A 495 -34.20 37.67 6.79
CA LYS A 495 -35.08 38.83 7.07
C LYS A 495 -34.48 39.75 8.13
N ASP A 496 -33.84 39.18 9.15
CA ASP A 496 -33.23 39.95 10.24
C ASP A 496 -32.02 40.78 9.75
N VAL A 497 -31.27 40.29 8.75
CA VAL A 497 -30.16 41.02 8.10
C VAL A 497 -30.67 42.16 7.18
N SER A 498 -31.89 42.05 6.66
CA SER A 498 -32.49 43.12 5.83
C SER A 498 -33.14 44.26 6.63
N ALA A 499 -33.06 44.21 7.96
CA ALA A 499 -33.70 45.14 8.89
C ALA A 499 -32.73 45.95 9.76
N SER A 500 -31.42 45.87 9.48
CA SER A 500 -30.33 46.59 10.17
C SER A 500 -29.68 47.64 9.29
#